data_AF-A0AAE3C619-F1
#
_entry.id   AF-A0AAE3C619-F1
#
_cell.length_a   1.000
_cell.length_b   1.000
_cell.length_c   1.000
_cell.angle_alpha   90.00
_cell.angle_beta   90.00
_cell.angle_gamma   90.00
#
_symmetry.space_group_name_H-M   'P 1'
#
loop_
_entity.id
_entity.type
_entity.pdbx_description
1 polymer ?
#
loop_
_entity_poly.entity_id
_entity_poly.type
_entity_poly.pdbx_seq_one_letter_code
_entity_poly.pdbx_strand_id
1 'polypeptide(L)'
;MKLWLLDILACPIEGCKSYPLKLKIFSWETQKEDFEKVFEDIQKKDLFFLKKALKDRITIDESGSTVKIEDEMTKEPLPLKDYLKTFAEKLDILTTIEDLSGTSSAQLVKKALETRKEKPPASLTPELTTSIYLINWLLYRAEVEEGLMICEKCNRWYPIIETIPHMLPDDLREAKEDKAFLEKWKNNIPKKILNEGKPFNLK
;
A
#
# COMPACT_ATOMS: atom_id res chain seq x y z
N MET A 1 5.02 -8.39 2.22
CA MET A 1 5.49 -7.07 1.78
C MET A 1 4.60 -6.00 2.36
N LYS A 2 5.16 -5.10 3.16
CA LYS A 2 4.44 -3.90 3.62
C LYS A 2 4.22 -2.91 2.48
N LEU A 3 3.07 -2.22 2.47
CA LEU A 3 2.72 -1.29 1.39
C LEU A 3 3.60 -0.03 1.36
N TRP A 4 4.12 0.44 2.49
CA TRP A 4 5.02 1.60 2.53
C TRP A 4 6.28 1.41 1.65
N LEU A 5 6.68 0.16 1.36
CA LEU A 5 7.81 -0.10 0.45
C LEU A 5 7.57 0.46 -0.95
N LEU A 6 6.32 0.62 -1.38
CA LEU A 6 6.01 1.26 -2.66
C LEU A 6 6.51 2.70 -2.75
N ASP A 7 6.79 3.37 -1.62
CA ASP A 7 7.36 4.72 -1.60
C ASP A 7 8.85 4.76 -1.98
N ILE A 8 9.53 3.61 -1.93
CA ILE A 8 10.98 3.52 -2.17
C ILE A 8 11.34 2.59 -3.32
N LEU A 9 10.46 1.64 -3.67
CA LEU A 9 10.72 0.66 -4.71
C LEU A 9 10.52 1.28 -6.10
N ALA A 10 11.64 1.53 -6.77
CA ALA A 10 11.69 1.86 -8.20
C ALA A 10 12.08 0.62 -9.02
N CYS A 11 11.82 0.66 -10.32
CA CYS A 11 12.31 -0.37 -11.24
C CYS A 11 13.85 -0.48 -11.15
N PRO A 12 14.43 -1.64 -10.78
CA PRO A 12 15.86 -1.77 -10.51
C PRO A 12 16.72 -1.70 -11.79
N ILE A 13 16.12 -1.93 -12.96
CA ILE A 13 16.82 -1.98 -14.24
C ILE A 13 17.50 -0.65 -14.58
N GLU A 14 18.76 -0.78 -15.00
CA GLU A 14 19.58 0.31 -15.51
C GLU A 14 18.89 1.03 -16.68
N GLY A 15 18.93 2.36 -16.68
CA GLY A 15 18.25 3.19 -17.68
C GLY A 15 16.71 3.28 -17.54
N CYS A 16 16.07 2.46 -16.70
CA CYS A 16 14.64 2.57 -16.42
C CYS A 16 14.36 3.45 -15.22
N LYS A 17 14.71 2.98 -14.01
CA LYS A 17 14.51 3.63 -12.69
C LYS A 17 13.12 4.26 -12.50
N SER A 18 12.09 3.72 -13.17
CA SER A 18 10.74 4.25 -13.11
C SER A 18 10.14 4.07 -11.73
N TYR A 19 9.45 5.10 -11.27
CA TYR A 19 8.70 5.15 -10.02
C TYR A 19 7.44 6.01 -10.23
N PRO A 20 6.30 5.67 -9.62
CA PRO A 20 6.05 4.47 -8.82
C PRO A 20 5.83 3.22 -9.70
N LEU A 21 5.85 2.04 -9.07
CA LEU A 21 5.40 0.79 -9.67
C LEU A 21 3.90 0.58 -9.37
N LYS A 22 3.16 -0.02 -10.30
CA LYS A 22 1.78 -0.46 -10.04
C LYS A 22 1.79 -1.77 -9.27
N LEU A 23 1.00 -1.87 -8.20
CA LEU A 23 0.87 -3.09 -7.41
C LEU A 23 -0.49 -3.73 -7.65
N LYS A 24 -0.49 -5.02 -7.95
CA LYS A 24 -1.68 -5.88 -7.86
C LYS A 24 -1.51 -6.83 -6.69
N ILE A 25 -2.47 -6.84 -5.78
CA ILE A 25 -2.43 -7.70 -4.59
C ILE A 25 -3.30 -8.93 -4.86
N PHE A 26 -2.73 -10.12 -4.66
CA PHE A 26 -3.43 -11.38 -4.88
C PHE A 26 -3.81 -12.07 -3.58
N SER A 27 -3.01 -11.90 -2.53
CA SER A 27 -3.34 -12.36 -1.18
C SER A 27 -2.64 -11.51 -0.12
N TRP A 28 -3.17 -11.58 1.10
CA TRP A 28 -2.62 -10.93 2.27
C TRP A 28 -2.11 -11.99 3.25
N GLU A 29 -0.99 -11.69 3.89
CA GLU A 29 -0.49 -12.43 5.07
C GLU A 29 -1.23 -11.94 6.32
N THR A 30 -1.66 -10.69 6.29
CA THR A 30 -2.58 -10.13 7.28
C THR A 30 -3.89 -10.89 7.26
N GLN A 31 -4.29 -11.36 8.43
CA GLN A 31 -5.47 -12.21 8.61
C GLN A 31 -6.75 -11.45 8.25
N LYS A 32 -7.72 -12.17 7.69
CA LYS A 32 -9.01 -11.60 7.25
C LYS A 32 -9.75 -10.92 8.40
N GLU A 33 -9.69 -11.52 9.59
CA GLU A 33 -10.35 -11.02 10.80
C GLU A 33 -9.80 -9.65 11.23
N ASP A 34 -8.54 -9.36 10.93
CA ASP A 34 -7.97 -8.05 11.25
C ASP A 34 -8.50 -6.97 10.29
N PHE A 35 -8.68 -7.28 9.00
CA PHE A 35 -9.38 -6.37 8.07
C PHE A 35 -10.84 -6.16 8.48
N GLU A 36 -11.52 -7.20 8.95
CA GLU A 36 -12.90 -7.10 9.46
C GLU A 36 -12.97 -6.18 10.69
N LYS A 37 -12.04 -6.30 11.66
CA LYS A 37 -11.98 -5.41 12.82
C LYS A 37 -11.70 -3.95 12.42
N VAL A 38 -10.78 -3.72 11.48
CA VAL A 38 -10.53 -2.37 10.95
C VAL A 38 -11.79 -1.80 10.29
N PHE A 39 -12.49 -2.62 9.51
CA PHE A 39 -13.75 -2.22 8.88
C PHE A 39 -14.81 -1.87 9.93
N GLU A 40 -14.94 -2.67 10.99
CA GLU A 40 -15.85 -2.40 12.10
C GLU A 40 -15.52 -1.09 12.83
N ASP A 41 -14.26 -0.85 13.17
CA ASP A 41 -13.80 0.38 13.82
C ASP A 41 -14.26 1.62 13.02
N ILE A 42 -14.09 1.53 11.70
CA ILE A 42 -14.42 2.59 10.76
C ILE A 42 -15.94 2.79 10.62
N GLN A 43 -16.73 1.71 10.61
CA GLN A 43 -18.20 1.80 10.52
C GLN A 43 -18.80 2.34 11.81
N LYS A 44 -18.30 1.89 12.96
CA LYS A 44 -18.76 2.30 14.29
C LYS A 44 -18.22 3.68 14.72
N LYS A 45 -17.26 4.24 13.97
CA LYS A 45 -16.49 5.44 14.34
C LYS A 45 -15.82 5.30 15.72
N ASP A 46 -15.41 4.07 16.06
CA ASP A 46 -14.71 3.73 17.29
C ASP A 46 -13.38 3.06 16.93
N LEU A 47 -12.28 3.79 17.07
CA LEU A 47 -10.95 3.35 16.60
C LEU A 47 -10.25 2.41 17.60
N PHE A 48 -11.00 1.58 18.32
CA PHE A 48 -10.46 0.75 19.40
C PHE A 48 -9.40 -0.24 18.90
N PHE A 49 -9.70 -1.02 17.85
CA PHE A 49 -8.74 -1.96 17.27
C PHE A 49 -7.54 -1.24 16.66
N LEU A 50 -7.77 -0.18 15.88
CA LEU A 50 -6.73 0.61 15.21
C LEU A 50 -5.77 1.24 16.21
N LYS A 51 -6.29 1.88 17.27
CA LYS A 51 -5.46 2.46 18.36
C LYS A 51 -4.64 1.40 19.07
N LYS A 52 -5.19 0.20 19.28
CA LYS A 52 -4.45 -0.92 19.86
C LYS A 52 -3.37 -1.44 18.89
N ALA A 53 -3.68 -1.58 17.61
CA ALA A 53 -2.79 -2.12 16.59
C ALA A 53 -1.63 -1.18 16.23
N LEU A 54 -1.83 0.13 16.45
CA LEU A 54 -0.89 1.22 16.19
C LEU A 54 -0.42 1.91 17.48
N LYS A 55 -0.52 1.23 18.61
CA LYS A 55 -0.07 1.75 19.90
C LYS A 55 1.38 2.24 19.80
N ASP A 56 1.64 3.43 20.32
CA ASP A 56 2.95 4.09 20.36
C ASP A 56 3.54 4.41 18.96
N ARG A 57 2.76 4.26 17.88
CA ARG A 57 3.15 4.58 16.49
C ARG A 57 2.52 5.85 15.94
N ILE A 58 1.51 6.38 16.63
CA ILE A 58 0.84 7.63 16.27
C ILE A 58 0.67 8.44 17.55
N THR A 59 1.23 9.65 17.56
CA THR A 59 1.07 10.63 18.62
C THR A 59 0.36 11.84 18.05
N ILE A 60 -0.74 12.24 18.69
CA ILE A 60 -1.47 13.46 18.37
C ILE A 60 -1.45 14.35 19.62
N ASP A 61 -0.74 15.47 19.53
CA ASP A 61 -0.63 16.46 20.61
C ASP A 61 -1.53 17.66 20.31
N GLU A 62 -2.55 17.82 21.14
CA GLU A 62 -3.52 18.94 21.09
C GLU A 62 -3.29 19.97 22.22
N SER A 63 -2.22 19.84 23.02
CA SER A 63 -1.97 20.69 24.18
C SER A 63 -1.48 22.11 23.82
N GLY A 64 -0.91 22.27 22.63
CA GLY A 64 -0.38 23.54 22.13
C GLY A 64 -1.36 24.39 21.33
N SER A 65 -0.90 25.54 20.84
CA SER A 65 -1.67 26.42 19.94
C SER A 65 -1.95 25.82 18.55
N THR A 66 -1.20 24.79 18.16
CA THR A 66 -1.36 24.04 16.92
C THR A 66 -1.27 22.56 17.21
N VAL A 67 -2.21 21.77 16.68
CA VAL A 67 -2.14 20.30 16.73
C VAL A 67 -0.87 19.84 16.05
N LYS A 68 -0.12 18.95 16.72
CA LYS A 68 1.06 18.28 16.15
C LYS A 68 0.81 16.78 16.04
N ILE A 69 1.26 16.19 14.94
CA ILE A 69 1.09 14.77 14.65
C ILE A 69 2.46 14.18 14.34
N GLU A 70 2.78 13.08 15.00
CA GLU A 70 3.94 12.24 14.74
C GLU A 70 3.46 10.83 14.43
N ASP A 71 3.95 10.25 13.35
CA ASP A 71 3.70 8.85 13.05
C ASP A 71 4.81 8.21 12.19
N GLU A 72 4.53 7.04 11.63
CA GLU A 72 5.46 6.31 10.78
C GLU A 72 5.79 7.02 9.47
N MET A 73 4.96 7.97 9.01
CA MET A 73 5.19 8.73 7.79
C MET A 73 6.12 9.91 8.04
N THR A 74 5.94 10.62 9.17
CA THR A 74 6.74 11.83 9.47
C THR A 74 7.97 11.57 10.32
N LYS A 75 7.97 10.53 11.17
CA LYS A 75 9.03 10.17 12.15
C LYS A 75 9.36 11.24 13.21
N GLU A 76 8.81 12.44 13.09
CA GLU A 76 8.90 13.52 14.05
C GLU A 76 7.56 14.28 14.12
N PRO A 77 7.26 14.99 15.24
CA PRO A 77 6.05 15.77 15.36
C PRO A 77 6.01 16.95 14.39
N LEU A 78 5.03 16.94 13.48
CA LEU A 78 4.78 18.05 12.55
C LEU A 78 3.49 18.79 12.90
N PRO A 79 3.45 20.13 12.75
CA PRO A 79 2.19 20.88 12.79
C PRO A 79 1.20 20.32 11.76
N LEU A 80 -0.09 20.27 12.10
CA LEU A 80 -1.16 19.67 11.28
C LEU A 80 -1.09 20.09 9.79
N LYS A 81 -0.85 21.37 9.52
CA LYS A 81 -0.74 21.89 8.15
C LYS A 81 0.39 21.25 7.35
N ASP A 82 1.53 20.99 7.98
CA ASP A 82 2.70 20.39 7.32
C ASP A 82 2.56 18.88 7.27
N TYR A 83 2.04 18.25 8.33
CA TYR A 83 1.66 16.85 8.34
C TYR A 83 0.73 16.51 7.16
N LEU A 84 -0.30 17.32 6.91
CA LEU A 84 -1.27 17.09 5.83
C LEU A 84 -0.65 17.10 4.42
N LYS A 85 0.50 17.78 4.23
CA LYS A 85 1.23 17.74 2.96
C LYS A 85 1.86 16.36 2.77
N THR A 86 2.62 15.90 3.77
CA THR A 86 3.24 14.57 3.76
C THR A 86 2.18 13.47 3.65
N PHE A 87 1.09 13.59 4.40
CA PHE A 87 -0.04 12.66 4.34
C PHE A 87 -0.66 12.56 2.94
N ALA A 88 -0.80 13.69 2.24
CA ALA A 88 -1.33 13.71 0.88
C ALA A 88 -0.39 13.00 -0.12
N GLU A 89 0.93 13.15 0.00
CA GLU A 89 1.90 12.42 -0.83
C GLU A 89 1.78 10.89 -0.62
N LYS A 90 1.53 10.45 0.62
CA LYS A 90 1.28 9.04 0.95
C LYS A 90 -0.08 8.54 0.46
N LEU A 91 -1.04 9.40 0.21
CA LEU A 91 -2.28 9.01 -0.46
C LEU A 91 -2.09 8.76 -1.95
N ASP A 92 -1.15 9.45 -2.59
CA ASP A 92 -0.88 9.27 -4.01
C ASP A 92 -0.31 7.88 -4.31
N ILE A 93 0.50 7.29 -3.41
CA ILE A 93 1.01 5.93 -3.62
C ILE A 93 -0.10 4.87 -3.62
N LEU A 94 -1.15 5.07 -2.82
CA LEU A 94 -2.29 4.14 -2.77
C LEU A 94 -3.03 4.07 -4.12
N THR A 95 -2.91 5.10 -4.97
CA THR A 95 -3.55 5.12 -6.29
C THR A 95 -2.94 4.12 -7.27
N THR A 96 -1.75 3.60 -6.97
CA THR A 96 -1.06 2.60 -7.80
C THR A 96 -1.44 1.16 -7.42
N ILE A 97 -2.24 0.99 -6.37
CA ILE A 97 -2.62 -0.29 -5.80
C ILE A 97 -3.98 -0.74 -6.34
N GLU A 98 -4.03 -1.98 -6.79
CA GLU A 98 -5.25 -2.68 -7.13
C GLU A 98 -5.33 -3.97 -6.31
N ASP A 99 -6.30 -4.05 -5.41
CA ASP A 99 -6.51 -5.22 -4.57
C ASP A 99 -7.45 -6.23 -5.25
N LEU A 100 -6.90 -7.39 -5.58
CA LEU A 100 -7.58 -8.50 -6.24
C LEU A 100 -7.67 -9.74 -5.34
N SER A 101 -7.42 -9.59 -4.03
CA SER A 101 -7.45 -10.68 -3.06
C SER A 101 -8.86 -11.19 -2.73
N GLY A 102 -9.89 -10.44 -3.11
CA GLY A 102 -11.29 -10.81 -2.84
C GLY A 102 -11.72 -10.68 -1.37
N THR A 103 -10.90 -10.05 -0.51
CA THR A 103 -11.26 -9.80 0.89
C THR A 103 -11.87 -8.39 1.11
N SER A 104 -12.28 -8.07 2.34
CA SER A 104 -12.75 -6.73 2.73
C SER A 104 -11.67 -5.65 2.60
N SER A 105 -10.40 -6.04 2.46
CA SER A 105 -9.25 -5.15 2.22
C SER A 105 -9.46 -4.22 1.02
N ALA A 106 -10.07 -4.69 -0.07
CA ALA A 106 -10.33 -3.88 -1.26
C ALA A 106 -11.27 -2.70 -0.95
N GLN A 107 -12.24 -2.89 -0.04
CA GLN A 107 -13.13 -1.82 0.41
C GLN A 107 -12.39 -0.80 1.28
N LEU A 108 -11.45 -1.25 2.10
CA LEU A 108 -10.61 -0.38 2.94
C LEU A 108 -9.64 0.45 2.10
N VAL A 109 -8.99 -0.15 1.10
CA VAL A 109 -8.15 0.58 0.13
C VAL A 109 -8.98 1.61 -0.63
N LYS A 110 -10.18 1.24 -1.11
CA LYS A 110 -11.10 2.17 -1.77
C LYS A 110 -11.49 3.33 -0.84
N LYS A 111 -11.80 3.06 0.43
CA LYS A 111 -12.14 4.09 1.41
C LYS A 111 -10.97 5.03 1.70
N ALA A 112 -9.75 4.51 1.80
CA ALA A 112 -8.55 5.34 1.93
C ALA A 112 -8.35 6.28 0.72
N LEU A 113 -8.66 5.80 -0.49
CA LEU A 113 -8.62 6.61 -1.72
C LEU A 113 -9.73 7.67 -1.80
N GLU A 114 -10.86 7.47 -1.12
CA GLU A 114 -11.93 8.47 -1.05
C GLU A 114 -11.49 9.70 -0.23
N THR A 115 -10.69 9.52 0.83
CA THR A 115 -10.09 10.62 1.61
C THR A 115 -9.32 11.61 0.73
N ARG A 116 -8.67 11.14 -0.35
CA ARG A 116 -7.92 11.99 -1.29
C ARG A 116 -8.79 13.04 -1.99
N LYS A 117 -10.08 12.76 -2.20
CA LYS A 117 -10.98 13.65 -2.95
C LYS A 117 -11.45 14.84 -2.13
N GLU A 118 -11.27 14.79 -0.81
CA GLU A 118 -11.71 15.85 0.09
C GLU A 118 -10.63 16.93 0.20
N LYS A 119 -11.07 18.18 0.32
CA LYS A 119 -10.16 19.28 0.62
C LYS A 119 -9.61 19.07 2.04
N PRO A 120 -8.28 19.19 2.27
CA PRO A 120 -7.72 18.99 3.60
C PRO A 120 -8.41 19.93 4.61
N PRO A 121 -8.88 19.43 5.75
CA PRO A 121 -9.55 20.26 6.74
C PRO A 121 -8.54 21.21 7.39
N ALA A 122 -9.03 22.37 7.85
CA ALA A 122 -8.20 23.34 8.56
C ALA A 122 -7.85 22.93 10.00
N SER A 123 -8.58 21.93 10.54
CA SER A 123 -8.44 21.40 11.89
C SER A 123 -8.51 19.87 11.89
N LEU A 124 -8.10 19.26 13.01
CA LEU A 124 -8.24 17.82 13.18
C LEU A 124 -9.73 17.47 13.39
N THR A 125 -10.28 16.62 12.52
CA THR A 125 -11.66 16.12 12.62
C THR A 125 -11.67 14.63 12.96
N PRO A 126 -12.78 14.07 13.47
CA PRO A 126 -12.91 12.62 13.65
C PRO A 126 -12.69 11.82 12.35
N GLU A 127 -13.15 12.35 11.22
CA GLU A 127 -12.98 11.75 9.89
C GLU A 127 -11.51 11.75 9.45
N LEU A 128 -10.79 12.87 9.66
CA LEU A 128 -9.35 12.93 9.40
C LEU A 128 -8.59 11.98 10.33
N THR A 129 -8.94 11.95 11.61
CA THR A 129 -8.34 11.02 12.59
C THR A 129 -8.52 9.58 12.14
N THR A 130 -9.73 9.19 11.74
CA THR A 130 -10.02 7.86 11.20
C THR A 130 -9.16 7.54 9.99
N SER A 131 -9.01 8.51 9.07
CA SER A 131 -8.18 8.35 7.88
C SER A 131 -6.71 8.16 8.25
N ILE A 132 -6.19 8.94 9.19
CA ILE A 132 -4.80 8.85 9.68
C ILE A 132 -4.51 7.45 10.21
N TYR A 133 -5.38 6.91 11.07
CA TYR A 133 -5.21 5.56 11.63
C TYR A 133 -5.36 4.47 10.56
N LEU A 134 -6.36 4.57 9.67
CA LEU A 134 -6.56 3.62 8.57
C LEU A 134 -5.32 3.56 7.66
N ILE A 135 -4.80 4.71 7.24
CA ILE A 135 -3.69 4.80 6.29
C ILE A 135 -2.39 4.32 6.93
N ASN A 136 -2.13 4.69 8.20
CA ASN A 136 -1.00 4.13 8.93
C ASN A 136 -1.09 2.59 9.05
N TRP A 137 -2.27 2.06 9.36
CA TRP A 137 -2.46 0.62 9.47
C TRP A 137 -2.27 -0.10 8.12
N LEU A 138 -2.84 0.42 7.04
CA LEU A 138 -2.66 -0.14 5.70
C LEU A 138 -1.19 -0.10 5.24
N LEU A 139 -0.52 1.06 5.41
CA LEU A 139 0.84 1.24 4.93
C LEU A 139 1.87 0.42 5.72
N TYR A 140 1.74 0.37 7.04
CA TYR A 140 2.79 -0.13 7.94
C TYR A 140 2.46 -1.43 8.67
N ARG A 141 1.18 -1.80 8.78
CA ARG A 141 0.75 -3.04 9.47
C ARG A 141 0.33 -4.13 8.48
N ALA A 142 -0.50 -3.79 7.50
CA ALA A 142 -0.94 -4.76 6.50
C ALA A 142 0.24 -5.28 5.65
N GLU A 143 0.21 -6.56 5.33
CA GLU A 143 1.29 -7.31 4.70
C GLU A 143 0.74 -8.12 3.53
N VAL A 144 1.19 -7.80 2.32
CA VAL A 144 0.90 -8.57 1.11
C VAL A 144 1.68 -9.88 1.17
N GLU A 145 0.99 -11.01 0.98
CA GLU A 145 1.60 -12.34 0.90
C GLU A 145 2.07 -12.61 -0.52
N GLU A 146 1.13 -12.55 -1.47
CA GLU A 146 1.42 -12.64 -2.90
C GLU A 146 0.85 -11.46 -3.69
N GLY A 147 1.60 -11.02 -4.69
CA GLY A 147 1.24 -9.89 -5.53
C GLY A 147 2.17 -9.70 -6.72
N LEU A 148 1.86 -8.70 -7.54
CA LEU A 148 2.60 -8.38 -8.76
C LEU A 148 2.85 -6.88 -8.84
N MET A 149 4.11 -6.48 -8.82
CA MET A 149 4.50 -5.12 -9.17
C MET A 149 4.77 -5.01 -10.66
N ILE A 150 4.35 -3.92 -11.30
CA ILE A 150 4.48 -3.68 -12.73
C ILE A 150 5.14 -2.33 -12.98
N CYS A 151 6.21 -2.33 -13.78
CA CYS A 151 6.80 -1.12 -14.33
C CYS A 151 6.17 -0.79 -15.68
N GLU A 152 5.35 0.26 -15.73
CA GLU A 152 4.66 0.66 -16.96
C GLU A 152 5.62 1.21 -18.04
N LYS A 153 6.80 1.70 -17.64
CA LYS A 153 7.81 2.24 -18.56
C LYS A 153 8.51 1.16 -19.39
N CYS A 154 8.88 0.03 -18.78
CA CYS A 154 9.65 -1.03 -19.47
C CYS A 154 8.92 -2.37 -19.61
N ASN A 155 7.66 -2.44 -19.14
CA ASN A 155 6.82 -3.63 -19.15
C ASN A 155 7.40 -4.83 -18.37
N ARG A 156 8.32 -4.57 -17.43
CA ARG A 156 8.78 -5.57 -16.47
C ARG A 156 7.82 -5.69 -15.32
N TRP A 157 7.77 -6.88 -14.77
CA TRP A 157 6.96 -7.21 -13.61
C TRP A 157 7.82 -7.88 -12.54
N TYR A 158 7.49 -7.74 -11.27
CA TYR A 158 8.21 -8.32 -10.15
C TYR A 158 7.20 -9.00 -9.22
N PRO A 159 7.28 -10.32 -9.01
CA PRO A 159 6.36 -11.00 -8.11
C PRO A 159 6.71 -10.68 -6.66
N ILE A 160 5.69 -10.73 -5.81
CA ILE A 160 5.81 -10.85 -4.37
C ILE A 160 5.42 -12.28 -4.05
N ILE A 161 6.31 -13.01 -3.40
CA ILE A 161 6.15 -14.42 -3.03
C ILE A 161 6.55 -14.55 -1.56
N GLU A 162 5.70 -15.16 -0.73
CA GLU A 162 5.96 -15.33 0.71
C GLU A 162 6.38 -14.01 1.37
N THR A 163 5.63 -12.94 1.08
CA THR A 163 5.89 -11.56 1.52
C THR A 163 7.11 -10.85 0.93
N ILE A 164 7.96 -11.53 0.14
CA ILE A 164 9.23 -11.00 -0.37
C ILE A 164 9.08 -10.50 -1.82
N PRO A 165 9.39 -9.22 -2.11
CA PRO A 165 9.43 -8.71 -3.47
C PRO A 165 10.67 -9.21 -4.22
N HIS A 166 10.49 -10.02 -5.27
CA HIS A 166 11.58 -10.57 -6.09
C HIS A 166 11.99 -9.56 -7.18
N MET A 167 12.79 -8.57 -6.79
CA MET A 167 13.25 -7.47 -7.67
C MET A 167 14.65 -7.71 -8.24
N LEU A 168 14.92 -8.95 -8.66
CA LEU A 168 16.18 -9.33 -9.26
C LEU A 168 16.30 -8.79 -10.71
N PRO A 169 17.53 -8.50 -11.17
CA PRO A 169 17.85 -8.33 -12.60
C PRO A 169 17.39 -9.53 -13.45
N ASP A 170 17.12 -9.29 -14.73
CA ASP A 170 16.56 -10.30 -15.64
C ASP A 170 17.40 -11.58 -15.73
N ASP A 171 18.73 -11.45 -15.67
CA ASP A 171 19.71 -12.55 -15.76
C ASP A 171 19.78 -13.43 -14.50
N LEU A 172 19.25 -12.93 -13.37
CA LEU A 172 19.17 -13.66 -12.10
C LEU A 172 17.77 -14.21 -11.82
N ARG A 173 16.86 -14.14 -12.79
CA ARG A 173 15.49 -14.64 -12.66
C ARG A 173 15.33 -16.01 -13.29
N GLU A 174 14.66 -16.89 -12.56
CA GLU A 174 14.42 -18.27 -12.97
C GLU A 174 13.10 -18.39 -13.75
N ALA A 175 13.20 -18.66 -15.05
CA ALA A 175 12.06 -18.72 -15.96
C ALA A 175 10.98 -19.74 -15.52
N LYS A 176 11.39 -20.85 -14.90
CA LYS A 176 10.47 -21.88 -14.43
C LYS A 176 9.60 -21.37 -13.29
N GLU A 177 10.20 -20.70 -12.29
CA GLU A 177 9.49 -20.15 -11.14
C GLU A 177 8.57 -19.01 -11.56
N ASP A 178 9.07 -18.10 -12.39
CA ASP A 178 8.31 -16.97 -12.89
C ASP A 178 7.10 -17.41 -13.71
N LYS A 179 7.25 -18.37 -14.62
CA LYS A 179 6.11 -18.89 -15.39
C LYS A 179 5.11 -19.62 -14.51
N ALA A 180 5.56 -20.37 -13.48
CA ALA A 180 4.66 -21.00 -12.53
C ALA A 180 3.83 -19.96 -11.75
N PHE A 181 4.45 -18.86 -11.32
CA PHE A 181 3.76 -17.73 -10.70
C PHE A 181 2.73 -17.09 -11.64
N LEU A 182 3.11 -16.85 -12.91
CA LEU A 182 2.20 -16.29 -13.91
C LEU A 182 1.00 -17.21 -14.20
N GLU A 183 1.20 -18.53 -14.30
CA GLU A 183 0.09 -19.47 -14.49
C GLU A 183 -0.84 -19.53 -13.28
N LYS A 184 -0.28 -19.55 -12.05
CA LYS A 184 -1.05 -19.52 -10.81
C LYS A 184 -2.02 -18.34 -10.76
N TRP A 185 -1.55 -17.15 -11.14
CA TRP A 185 -2.29 -15.89 -11.04
C TRP A 185 -2.82 -15.33 -12.36
N LYS A 186 -2.86 -16.16 -13.41
CA LYS A 186 -3.20 -15.76 -14.79
C LYS A 186 -4.48 -14.93 -14.92
N ASN A 187 -5.49 -15.22 -14.10
CA ASN A 187 -6.78 -14.52 -14.16
C ASN A 187 -6.73 -13.10 -13.55
N ASN A 188 -5.74 -12.83 -12.71
CA ASN A 188 -5.57 -11.55 -12.01
C ASN A 188 -4.52 -10.65 -12.68
N ILE A 189 -3.66 -11.23 -13.53
CA ILE A 189 -2.57 -10.54 -14.22
C ILE A 189 -3.05 -9.94 -15.55
N PRO A 190 -2.68 -8.69 -15.89
CA PRO A 190 -3.02 -8.10 -17.19
C PRO A 190 -2.52 -8.94 -18.37
N LYS A 191 -3.36 -9.11 -19.39
CA LYS A 191 -3.00 -9.82 -20.63
C LYS A 191 -1.70 -9.32 -21.25
N LYS A 192 -1.41 -8.01 -21.16
CA LYS A 192 -0.14 -7.42 -21.64
C LYS A 192 1.07 -8.03 -20.93
N ILE A 193 1.00 -8.27 -19.62
CA ILE A 193 2.10 -8.91 -18.88
C ILE A 193 2.20 -10.39 -19.23
N LEU A 194 1.07 -11.08 -19.37
CA LEU A 194 1.05 -12.49 -19.74
C LEU A 194 1.61 -12.77 -21.14
N ASN A 195 1.52 -11.81 -22.06
CA ASN A 195 1.93 -11.97 -23.46
C ASN A 195 3.26 -11.28 -23.81
N GLU A 196 3.61 -10.19 -23.13
CA GLU A 196 4.72 -9.31 -23.49
C GLU A 196 5.56 -8.89 -22.28
N GLY A 197 5.23 -9.40 -21.10
CA GLY A 197 5.93 -9.11 -19.86
C GLY A 197 7.40 -9.53 -19.93
N LYS A 198 8.26 -8.72 -19.32
CA LYS A 198 9.69 -8.99 -19.18
C LYS A 198 10.03 -9.37 -17.72
N PRO A 199 11.03 -10.25 -17.52
CA PRO A 199 11.83 -10.93 -18.53
C PRO A 199 11.10 -12.11 -19.18
N PHE A 200 10.15 -12.72 -18.48
CA PHE A 200 9.39 -13.87 -18.96
C PHE A 200 7.90 -13.58 -19.01
N ASN A 201 7.23 -14.30 -19.90
CA ASN A 201 5.78 -14.29 -20.08
C ASN A 201 5.31 -15.70 -20.49
N LEU A 202 4.00 -15.89 -20.62
CA LEU A 202 3.39 -17.21 -20.90
C LEU A 202 3.26 -17.54 -22.39
N LYS A 203 3.60 -16.62 -23.28
CA LYS A 203 3.40 -16.77 -24.72
C LYS A 203 4.71 -17.02 -25.48
#